data_AF-A0A0R0J6K6-F1
#
_entry.id   AF-A0A0R0J6K6-F1
#
_cell.length_a   1.000
_cell.length_b   1.000
_cell.length_c   1.000
_cell.angle_alpha   90.00
_cell.angle_beta   90.00
_cell.angle_gamma   90.00
#
_symmetry.space_group_name_H-M   'P 1'
#
loop_
_entity.id
_entity.type
_entity.pdbx_description
1 polymer ?
#
loop_
_entity_poly.entity_id
_entity_poly.type
_entity_poly.pdbx_seq_one_letter_code
_entity_poly.pdbx_strand_id
1 'polypeptide(L)'
;MRECILGNFRRRLLGVLKTDNDLQRPTVLESLIKRHISIVHLAEQHISMDITQGIREVLLSEAFPGPVSSLHLFEKPTDQHTGLATESVCNWYIENIIKDVSGAGILFVPIHKCFRSTRPVGGYFAESVTDLRELQAFVRIFGGYGVDRLDRMLKEHTDALLNCIDTSLRSNRDVIEAVATSLHAGDRIEREASVKQIVDLETGIGFCVQAGLALAFDQLLAEASGAILEEGAPLIHSLLDGVVKHLPDGVPEKEEIRRMRTVANTVGVNNHDSVWVRSILEEVGGASDGSWGLLPYLFATFMTSNIWSTTAFNVDTEGFSNNIHCLARCISAVIAGSEFARLEREHQHRQSLTNGHASDRMDPELSSHMSAEASIKSTLQLFVKLSADIIQDSWSETHRSSLETHVPYAILRSVYSQYYADTQSTPLAILNTSLITPHPRGGDSPQYYGHESGYFEGSSSHSQEHLYEADIGSLRSMDNKQRNDYSASRSRVKSVEGSTSGSTGPSPLPRFAVSRSGPLAYK
;
A
#
# COMPACT_ATOMS: atom_id res chain seq x y z
N MET A 1 31.81 -6.01 35.10
CA MET A 1 30.42 -5.80 35.55
C MET A 1 29.56 -5.21 34.42
N ARG A 2 29.93 -4.05 33.84
CA ARG A 2 29.27 -3.45 32.66
C ARG A 2 28.88 -4.47 31.60
N GLU A 3 29.88 -5.16 31.05
CA GLU A 3 29.69 -6.17 29.99
C GLU A 3 28.76 -7.31 30.39
N CYS A 4 28.76 -7.73 31.66
CA CYS A 4 27.83 -8.75 32.14
C CYS A 4 26.39 -8.26 32.19
N ILE A 5 26.17 -7.00 32.63
CA ILE A 5 24.85 -6.36 32.67
C ILE A 5 24.34 -6.16 31.24
N LEU A 6 25.15 -5.59 30.35
CA LEU A 6 24.78 -5.34 28.95
C LEU A 6 24.59 -6.64 28.17
N GLY A 7 25.44 -7.65 28.39
CA GLY A 7 25.27 -8.99 27.82
C GLY A 7 24.01 -9.69 28.31
N ASN A 8 23.62 -9.47 29.58
CA ASN A 8 22.33 -9.95 30.10
C ASN A 8 21.15 -9.21 29.45
N PHE A 9 21.26 -7.88 29.31
CA PHE A 9 20.27 -7.04 28.65
C PHE A 9 20.04 -7.47 27.21
N ARG A 10 21.10 -7.62 26.39
CA ARG A 10 21.01 -8.11 25.01
C ARG A 10 20.34 -9.49 24.94
N ARG A 11 20.77 -10.44 25.78
CA ARG A 11 20.21 -11.80 25.79
C ARG A 11 18.73 -11.80 26.15
N ARG A 12 18.32 -10.98 27.13
CA ARG A 12 16.91 -10.84 27.52
C ARG A 12 16.09 -10.16 26.44
N LEU A 13 16.62 -9.10 25.82
CA LEU A 13 16.00 -8.43 24.68
C LEU A 13 15.67 -9.44 23.58
N LEU A 14 16.67 -10.22 23.13
CA LEU A 14 16.46 -11.25 22.11
C LEU A 14 15.50 -12.37 22.56
N GLY A 15 15.57 -12.74 23.84
CA GLY A 15 14.71 -13.77 24.42
C GLY A 15 13.24 -13.37 24.56
N VAL A 16 12.92 -12.08 24.68
CA VAL A 16 11.52 -11.61 24.74
C VAL A 16 10.90 -11.33 23.38
N LEU A 17 11.69 -11.31 22.30
CA LEU A 17 11.17 -11.15 20.93
C LEU A 17 10.30 -12.34 20.51
N LYS A 18 10.68 -13.55 20.95
CA LYS A 18 10.00 -14.80 20.61
C LYS A 18 9.30 -15.35 21.84
N THR A 19 8.03 -15.67 21.69
CA THR A 19 7.25 -16.52 22.59
C THR A 19 7.33 -17.97 22.13
N ASP A 20 6.82 -18.89 22.94
CA ASP A 20 6.66 -20.29 22.54
C ASP A 20 5.77 -20.44 21.30
N ASN A 21 4.89 -19.45 21.03
CA ASN A 21 3.88 -19.53 19.98
C ASN A 21 4.15 -18.67 18.75
N ASP A 22 4.97 -17.60 18.84
CA ASP A 22 5.53 -16.82 17.72
C ASP A 22 6.25 -15.53 18.21
N LEU A 23 6.46 -14.54 17.34
CA LEU A 23 6.74 -13.14 17.68
C LEU A 23 5.84 -12.61 18.82
N GLN A 24 6.46 -11.97 19.81
CA GLN A 24 5.76 -11.27 20.89
C GLN A 24 5.08 -9.99 20.35
N ARG A 25 3.84 -9.72 20.80
CA ARG A 25 3.13 -8.47 20.49
C ARG A 25 4.00 -7.23 20.75
N PRO A 26 4.15 -6.29 19.80
CA PRO A 26 4.99 -5.10 19.95
C PRO A 26 4.76 -4.29 21.23
N THR A 27 3.51 -4.02 21.61
CA THR A 27 3.19 -3.27 22.85
C THR A 27 3.64 -3.99 24.11
N VAL A 28 3.53 -5.32 24.14
CA VAL A 28 4.02 -6.15 25.24
C VAL A 28 5.55 -6.13 25.28
N LEU A 29 6.19 -6.29 24.11
CA LEU A 29 7.63 -6.19 23.97
C LEU A 29 8.16 -4.83 24.46
N GLU A 30 7.51 -3.73 24.07
CA GLU A 30 7.84 -2.37 24.50
C GLU A 30 7.78 -2.25 26.03
N SER A 31 6.72 -2.74 26.65
CA SER A 31 6.54 -2.76 28.11
C SER A 31 7.64 -3.57 28.81
N LEU A 32 7.98 -4.74 28.28
CA LEU A 32 9.04 -5.60 28.81
C LEU A 32 10.42 -4.94 28.73
N ILE A 33 10.73 -4.28 27.60
CA ILE A 33 11.98 -3.53 27.41
C ILE A 33 12.04 -2.35 28.38
N LYS A 34 10.98 -1.52 28.44
CA LYS A 34 10.89 -0.38 29.38
C LYS A 34 11.10 -0.83 30.83
N ARG A 35 10.44 -1.91 31.25
CA ARG A 35 10.63 -2.49 32.59
C ARG A 35 12.08 -2.94 32.81
N HIS A 36 12.71 -3.56 31.82
CA HIS A 36 14.09 -4.02 31.95
C HIS A 36 15.08 -2.85 32.08
N ILE A 37 14.88 -1.79 31.28
CA ILE A 37 15.64 -0.53 31.38
C ILE A 37 15.49 0.07 32.78
N SER A 38 14.26 0.17 33.31
CA SER A 38 14.03 0.71 34.66
C SER A 38 14.76 -0.08 35.76
N ILE A 39 14.79 -1.41 35.67
CA ILE A 39 15.53 -2.27 36.61
C ILE A 39 17.04 -1.99 36.53
N VAL A 40 17.57 -1.82 35.31
CA VAL A 40 18.98 -1.55 35.12
C VAL A 40 19.36 -0.15 35.63
N HIS A 41 18.55 0.87 35.38
CA HIS A 41 18.75 2.21 35.93
C HIS A 41 18.67 2.24 37.47
N LEU A 42 17.82 1.41 38.08
CA LEU A 42 17.82 1.25 39.54
C LEU A 42 19.14 0.68 40.05
N ALA A 43 19.75 -0.27 39.34
CA ALA A 43 21.06 -0.81 39.69
C ALA A 43 22.19 0.23 39.49
N GLU A 44 22.09 1.07 38.47
CA GLU A 44 23.02 2.18 38.19
C GLU A 44 23.09 3.19 39.35
N GLN A 45 22.00 3.40 40.10
CA GLN A 45 22.01 4.26 41.32
C GLN A 45 22.94 3.74 42.43
N HIS A 46 23.33 2.47 42.38
CA HIS A 46 24.18 1.82 43.39
C HIS A 46 25.58 1.49 42.89
N ILE A 47 25.90 1.82 41.64
CA ILE A 47 27.18 1.48 40.99
C ILE A 47 27.69 2.72 40.26
N SER A 48 28.95 3.11 40.50
CA SER A 48 29.58 4.24 39.78
C SER A 48 29.98 3.86 38.35
N MET A 49 29.00 3.54 37.51
CA MET A 49 29.20 3.04 36.15
C MET A 49 28.04 3.48 35.25
N ASP A 50 28.35 4.14 34.13
CA ASP A 50 27.34 4.53 33.12
C ASP A 50 26.85 3.28 32.37
N ILE A 51 25.62 2.88 32.68
CA ILE A 51 24.92 1.80 32.00
C ILE A 51 23.93 2.34 30.97
N THR A 52 23.44 3.57 31.15
CA THR A 52 22.53 4.24 30.22
C THR A 52 23.09 4.26 28.80
N GLN A 53 24.35 4.67 28.62
CA GLN A 53 25.00 4.67 27.31
C GLN A 53 25.17 3.25 26.75
N GLY A 54 25.46 2.27 27.60
CA GLY A 54 25.58 0.87 27.19
C GLY A 54 24.24 0.25 26.74
N ILE A 55 23.13 0.60 27.40
CA ILE A 55 21.78 0.20 26.95
C ILE A 55 21.49 0.77 25.58
N ARG A 56 21.79 2.06 25.36
CA ARG A 56 21.62 2.73 24.06
C ARG A 56 22.44 2.02 22.97
N GLU A 57 23.69 1.68 23.25
CA GLU A 57 24.55 0.91 22.33
C GLU A 57 23.95 -0.46 21.99
N VAL A 58 23.42 -1.19 22.97
CA VAL A 58 22.78 -2.49 22.71
C VAL A 58 21.51 -2.33 21.88
N LEU A 59 20.61 -1.40 22.23
CA LEU A 59 19.38 -1.17 21.48
C LEU A 59 19.67 -0.75 20.04
N LEU A 60 20.60 0.18 19.83
CA LEU A 60 21.02 0.60 18.49
C LEU A 60 21.66 -0.54 17.71
N SER A 61 22.53 -1.34 18.34
CA SER A 61 23.16 -2.50 17.70
C SER A 61 22.15 -3.55 17.25
N GLU A 62 21.07 -3.77 18.01
CA GLU A 62 20.01 -4.71 17.64
C GLU A 62 18.98 -4.10 16.67
N ALA A 63 18.86 -2.77 16.65
CA ALA A 63 17.98 -2.04 15.75
C ALA A 63 18.57 -1.83 14.34
N PHE A 64 19.91 -1.70 14.25
CA PHE A 64 20.62 -1.23 13.05
C PHE A 64 20.76 -2.31 11.96
N PRO A 65 20.11 -2.18 10.79
CA PRO A 65 20.25 -3.11 9.67
C PRO A 65 21.39 -2.72 8.71
N GLY A 66 21.84 -1.48 8.78
CA GLY A 66 22.69 -0.82 7.80
C GLY A 66 22.36 0.68 7.67
N PRO A 67 22.99 1.38 6.71
CA PRO A 67 22.66 2.77 6.37
C PRO A 67 21.17 2.90 5.97
N VAL A 68 20.50 3.97 6.41
CA VAL A 68 19.11 4.27 6.01
C VAL A 68 19.11 4.75 4.58
N SER A 69 18.39 4.05 3.70
CA SER A 69 18.52 4.15 2.24
C SER A 69 18.28 5.56 1.72
N SER A 70 17.35 6.30 2.34
CA SER A 70 16.99 7.67 1.95
C SER A 70 17.94 8.75 2.50
N LEU A 71 18.57 8.52 3.64
CA LEU A 71 19.35 9.53 4.38
C LEU A 71 20.87 9.35 4.26
N HIS A 72 21.34 8.10 4.26
CA HIS A 72 22.74 7.76 4.35
C HIS A 72 23.28 7.30 2.99
N LEU A 73 24.19 8.10 2.41
CA LEU A 73 24.86 7.80 1.13
C LEU A 73 26.13 6.94 1.27
N PHE A 74 26.50 6.54 2.48
CA PHE A 74 27.70 5.74 2.70
C PHE A 74 27.39 4.26 2.53
N GLU A 75 28.28 3.53 1.85
CA GLU A 75 28.16 2.08 1.71
C GLU A 75 28.27 1.39 3.07
N LYS A 76 27.53 0.29 3.22
CA LYS A 76 27.60 -0.59 4.39
C LYS A 76 29.04 -1.11 4.53
N PRO A 77 29.73 -0.91 5.66
CA PRO A 77 30.99 -1.60 5.91
C PRO A 77 30.73 -3.11 5.88
N THR A 78 31.50 -3.83 5.07
CA THR A 78 31.32 -5.27 4.78
C THR A 78 31.24 -6.17 6.01
N ASP A 79 31.70 -5.71 7.18
CA ASP A 79 31.80 -6.50 8.42
C ASP A 79 30.71 -6.19 9.48
N GLN A 80 29.74 -5.33 9.18
CA GLN A 80 28.70 -5.00 10.16
C GLN A 80 27.60 -6.06 10.22
N HIS A 81 27.55 -6.77 11.35
CA HIS A 81 26.48 -7.68 11.71
C HIS A 81 25.15 -6.90 11.79
N THR A 82 24.21 -7.24 10.91
CA THR A 82 22.82 -6.77 10.94
C THR A 82 22.23 -7.07 12.33
N GLY A 83 21.52 -6.11 12.92
CA GLY A 83 20.80 -6.31 14.17
C GLY A 83 19.82 -7.49 14.07
N LEU A 84 20.07 -8.54 14.85
CA LEU A 84 19.31 -9.79 14.79
C LEU A 84 17.84 -9.57 15.20
N ALA A 85 17.59 -8.62 16.09
CA ALA A 85 16.26 -8.26 16.53
C ALA A 85 15.41 -7.68 15.39
N THR A 86 15.86 -6.58 14.77
CA THR A 86 15.13 -5.95 13.66
C THR A 86 14.89 -6.94 12.52
N GLU A 87 15.91 -7.71 12.14
CA GLU A 87 15.78 -8.68 11.06
C GLU A 87 14.74 -9.76 11.38
N SER A 88 14.75 -10.31 12.60
CA SER A 88 13.77 -11.32 13.01
C SER A 88 12.34 -10.77 12.98
N VAL A 89 12.11 -9.56 13.47
CA VAL A 89 10.77 -8.95 13.53
C VAL A 89 10.28 -8.56 12.14
N CYS A 90 11.12 -7.95 11.31
CA CYS A 90 10.74 -7.55 9.94
C CYS A 90 10.45 -8.78 9.07
N ASN A 91 11.27 -9.82 9.14
CA ASN A 91 11.01 -11.09 8.45
C ASN A 91 9.66 -11.68 8.85
N TRP A 92 9.33 -11.64 10.14
CA TRP A 92 8.05 -12.13 10.63
C TRP A 92 6.87 -11.40 9.98
N TYR A 93 6.87 -10.06 9.96
CA TYR A 93 5.81 -9.27 9.32
C TYR A 93 5.67 -9.60 7.84
N ILE A 94 6.79 -9.71 7.11
CA ILE A 94 6.78 -10.00 5.68
C ILE A 94 6.22 -11.39 5.39
N GLU A 95 6.67 -12.42 6.10
CA GLU A 95 6.24 -13.80 5.84
C GLU A 95 4.78 -14.03 6.24
N ASN A 96 4.36 -13.44 7.36
CA ASN A 96 3.11 -13.81 8.01
C ASN A 96 1.96 -12.85 7.74
N ILE A 97 2.23 -11.55 7.53
CA ILE A 97 1.20 -10.55 7.24
C ILE A 97 1.14 -10.28 5.73
N ILE A 98 2.28 -10.01 5.11
CA ILE A 98 2.31 -9.57 3.71
C ILE A 98 2.16 -10.76 2.75
N LYS A 99 2.96 -11.80 2.94
CA LYS A 99 2.97 -12.99 2.09
C LYS A 99 1.93 -14.04 2.48
N ASP A 100 1.36 -13.93 3.68
CA ASP A 100 0.44 -14.91 4.28
C ASP A 100 0.89 -16.37 4.10
N VAL A 101 2.16 -16.66 4.40
CA VAL A 101 2.76 -17.99 4.17
C VAL A 101 2.02 -19.09 4.94
N SER A 102 1.38 -18.74 6.05
CA SER A 102 0.57 -19.67 6.85
C SER A 102 -0.85 -19.91 6.32
N GLY A 103 -1.31 -19.12 5.34
CA GLY A 103 -2.69 -19.18 4.83
C GLY A 103 -3.71 -18.83 5.91
N ALA A 104 -3.40 -17.83 6.74
CA ALA A 104 -4.24 -17.34 7.82
C ALA A 104 -5.42 -16.50 7.32
N GLY A 105 -5.46 -16.15 6.02
CA GLY A 105 -6.53 -15.38 5.41
C GLY A 105 -6.46 -13.93 5.86
N ILE A 106 -5.34 -13.29 5.53
CA ILE A 106 -5.06 -11.89 5.89
C ILE A 106 -5.96 -10.94 5.10
N LEU A 107 -6.70 -10.08 5.80
CA LEU A 107 -7.61 -9.09 5.24
C LEU A 107 -7.23 -7.69 5.72
N PHE A 108 -7.14 -6.73 4.80
CA PHE A 108 -6.99 -5.33 5.19
C PHE A 108 -8.36 -4.76 5.57
N VAL A 109 -8.44 -4.14 6.75
CA VAL A 109 -9.68 -3.58 7.32
C VAL A 109 -9.53 -2.05 7.41
N PRO A 110 -9.97 -1.29 6.38
CA PRO A 110 -9.74 0.15 6.29
C PRO A 110 -10.25 0.94 7.51
N ILE A 111 -11.46 0.65 7.97
CA ILE A 111 -12.11 1.37 9.07
C ILE A 111 -11.32 1.28 10.39
N HIS A 112 -10.62 0.16 10.61
CA HIS A 112 -9.82 -0.05 11.82
C HIS A 112 -8.32 0.22 11.61
N LYS A 113 -7.92 0.60 10.39
CA LYS A 113 -6.51 0.83 10.04
C LYS A 113 -5.60 -0.32 10.50
N CYS A 114 -5.99 -1.56 10.18
CA CYS A 114 -5.24 -2.75 10.56
C CYS A 114 -5.44 -3.91 9.57
N PHE A 115 -4.68 -4.98 9.77
CA PHE A 115 -4.90 -6.25 9.08
C PHE A 115 -5.53 -7.24 10.05
N ARG A 116 -6.61 -7.88 9.64
CA ARG A 116 -7.29 -8.95 10.38
C ARG A 116 -6.94 -10.29 9.76
N SER A 117 -6.90 -11.35 10.56
CA SER A 117 -6.75 -12.71 10.03
C SER A 117 -7.95 -13.59 10.39
N THR A 118 -8.26 -14.56 9.54
CA THR A 118 -9.31 -15.57 9.84
C THR A 118 -8.81 -16.66 10.78
N ARG A 119 -7.49 -16.88 10.82
CA ARG A 119 -6.82 -17.83 11.71
C ARG A 119 -5.65 -17.14 12.43
N PRO A 120 -5.21 -17.66 13.59
CA PRO A 120 -4.01 -17.15 14.24
C PRO A 120 -2.79 -17.23 13.32
N VAL A 121 -2.07 -16.13 13.27
CA VAL A 121 -0.78 -15.96 12.62
C VAL A 121 0.27 -16.18 13.69
N GLY A 122 0.63 -17.45 13.88
CA GLY A 122 1.35 -17.89 15.07
C GLY A 122 0.48 -17.87 16.33
N GLY A 123 0.89 -17.14 17.35
CA GLY A 123 0.20 -17.06 18.64
C GLY A 123 -0.98 -16.08 18.72
N TYR A 124 -1.16 -15.22 17.72
CA TYR A 124 -2.11 -14.11 17.75
C TYR A 124 -2.85 -13.96 16.42
N PHE A 125 -4.01 -13.29 16.41
CA PHE A 125 -4.60 -12.82 15.16
C PHE A 125 -3.84 -11.59 14.64
N ALA A 126 -3.86 -11.37 13.32
CA ALA A 126 -3.09 -10.29 12.69
C ALA A 126 -3.40 -8.90 13.27
N GLU A 127 -4.64 -8.65 13.71
CA GLU A 127 -5.04 -7.35 14.26
C GLU A 127 -4.34 -7.05 15.60
N SER A 128 -3.89 -8.09 16.31
CA SER A 128 -3.19 -7.94 17.60
C SER A 128 -1.74 -7.51 17.47
N VAL A 129 -1.22 -7.38 16.23
CA VAL A 129 0.17 -7.01 15.92
C VAL A 129 0.29 -5.99 14.78
N THR A 130 -0.79 -5.70 14.06
CA THR A 130 -0.80 -4.77 12.91
C THR A 130 -1.71 -3.56 13.08
N ASP A 131 -2.43 -3.43 14.20
CA ASP A 131 -3.14 -2.18 14.47
C ASP A 131 -2.13 -1.02 14.61
N LEU A 132 -2.64 0.20 14.46
CA LEU A 132 -1.79 1.39 14.48
C LEU A 132 -0.99 1.52 15.80
N ARG A 133 -1.53 1.04 16.93
CA ARG A 133 -0.85 1.11 18.24
C ARG A 133 0.30 0.11 18.33
N GLU A 134 0.14 -1.06 17.77
CA GLU A 134 1.19 -2.10 17.69
C GLU A 134 2.29 -1.67 16.72
N LEU A 135 1.95 -1.10 15.56
CA LEU A 135 2.94 -0.53 14.65
C LEU A 135 3.69 0.66 15.28
N GLN A 136 2.99 1.53 16.00
CA GLN A 136 3.63 2.60 16.80
C GLN A 136 4.59 2.03 17.85
N ALA A 137 4.24 0.95 18.54
CA ALA A 137 5.12 0.29 19.48
C ALA A 137 6.35 -0.33 18.78
N PHE A 138 6.18 -0.93 17.61
CA PHE A 138 7.29 -1.38 16.75
C PHE A 138 8.24 -0.22 16.42
N VAL A 139 7.70 0.92 15.97
CA VAL A 139 8.50 2.12 15.67
C VAL A 139 9.23 2.65 16.91
N ARG A 140 8.58 2.68 18.09
CA ARG A 140 9.25 3.11 19.34
C ARG A 140 10.43 2.20 19.73
N ILE A 141 10.35 0.91 19.43
CA ILE A 141 11.39 -0.07 19.77
C ILE A 141 12.57 0.01 18.79
N PHE A 142 12.31 0.02 17.48
CA PHE A 142 13.34 -0.11 16.45
C PHE A 142 13.70 1.20 15.74
N GLY A 143 12.92 2.26 15.94
CA GLY A 143 13.12 3.58 15.34
C GLY A 143 13.09 3.56 13.81
N GLY A 144 13.63 4.63 13.22
CA GLY A 144 13.73 4.76 11.76
C GLY A 144 14.55 3.65 11.08
N TYR A 145 15.48 3.01 11.79
CA TYR A 145 16.24 1.86 11.27
C TYR A 145 15.35 0.63 11.04
N GLY A 146 14.42 0.35 11.97
CA GLY A 146 13.45 -0.72 11.81
C GLY A 146 12.45 -0.44 10.70
N VAL A 147 11.98 0.82 10.62
CA VAL A 147 11.08 1.28 9.56
C VAL A 147 11.74 1.13 8.19
N ASP A 148 12.98 1.61 8.01
CA ASP A 148 13.73 1.50 6.75
C ASP A 148 13.97 0.03 6.35
N ARG A 149 14.27 -0.87 7.30
CA ARG A 149 14.41 -2.30 7.00
C ARG A 149 13.11 -2.89 6.50
N LEU A 150 11.99 -2.60 7.16
CA LEU A 150 10.69 -3.15 6.80
C LEU A 150 10.19 -2.56 5.48
N ASP A 151 10.33 -1.24 5.27
CA ASP A 151 10.06 -0.55 4.00
C ASP A 151 10.83 -1.20 2.84
N ARG A 152 12.14 -1.41 2.99
CA ARG A 152 12.94 -2.05 1.94
C ARG A 152 12.47 -3.46 1.61
N MET A 153 12.09 -4.25 2.63
CA MET A 153 11.54 -5.59 2.39
C MET A 153 10.16 -5.56 1.74
N LEU A 154 9.33 -4.55 2.05
CA LEU A 154 8.06 -4.29 1.37
C LEU A 154 8.30 -3.90 -0.09
N LYS A 155 9.27 -3.03 -0.37
CA LYS A 155 9.68 -2.65 -1.74
C LYS A 155 10.17 -3.83 -2.54
N GLU A 156 11.07 -4.66 -1.99
CA GLU A 156 11.55 -5.90 -2.61
C GLU A 156 10.39 -6.86 -2.95
N HIS A 157 9.37 -6.95 -2.08
CA HIS A 157 8.19 -7.77 -2.35
C HIS A 157 7.27 -7.16 -3.41
N THR A 158 6.99 -5.86 -3.33
CA THR A 158 6.16 -5.14 -4.29
C THR A 158 6.79 -5.10 -5.67
N ASP A 159 8.11 -4.94 -5.77
CA ASP A 159 8.86 -5.07 -7.03
C ASP A 159 8.56 -6.40 -7.72
N ALA A 160 8.66 -7.51 -7.00
CA ALA A 160 8.32 -8.82 -7.55
C ALA A 160 6.86 -8.89 -8.07
N LEU A 161 5.91 -8.24 -7.39
CA LEU A 161 4.52 -8.15 -7.83
C LEU A 161 4.36 -7.26 -9.08
N LEU A 162 5.06 -6.12 -9.14
CA LEU A 162 5.07 -5.23 -10.30
C LEU A 162 5.69 -5.91 -11.53
N ASN A 163 6.74 -6.71 -11.34
CA ASN A 163 7.33 -7.52 -12.42
C ASN A 163 6.37 -8.63 -12.90
N CYS A 164 5.57 -9.22 -12.01
CA CYS A 164 4.50 -10.12 -12.40
C CYS A 164 3.42 -9.40 -13.24
N ILE A 165 3.04 -8.16 -12.87
CA ILE A 165 2.11 -7.33 -13.65
C ILE A 165 2.71 -6.99 -15.03
N ASP A 166 4.00 -6.63 -15.10
CA ASP A 166 4.72 -6.41 -16.36
C ASP A 166 4.69 -7.66 -17.25
N THR A 167 4.95 -8.83 -16.67
CA THR A 167 4.91 -10.10 -17.39
C THR A 167 3.51 -10.40 -17.92
N SER A 168 2.45 -10.14 -17.15
CA SER A 168 1.06 -10.28 -17.59
C SER A 168 0.71 -9.32 -18.73
N LEU A 169 1.17 -8.06 -18.67
CA LEU A 169 1.01 -7.09 -19.75
C LEU A 169 1.68 -7.57 -21.05
N ARG A 170 2.95 -7.99 -20.96
CA ARG A 170 3.73 -8.45 -22.12
C ARG A 170 3.14 -9.71 -22.74
N SER A 171 2.70 -10.66 -21.92
CA SER A 171 2.14 -11.94 -22.38
C SER A 171 0.79 -11.76 -23.08
N ASN A 172 0.07 -10.68 -22.77
CA ASN A 172 -1.25 -10.38 -23.34
C ASN A 172 -1.23 -9.17 -24.28
N ARG A 173 -0.06 -8.67 -24.69
CA ARG A 173 0.09 -7.39 -25.39
C ARG A 173 -0.84 -7.28 -26.61
N ASP A 174 -0.73 -8.20 -27.55
CA ASP A 174 -1.50 -8.16 -28.82
C ASP A 174 -3.02 -8.27 -28.56
N VAL A 175 -3.41 -9.07 -27.57
CA VAL A 175 -4.81 -9.24 -27.16
C VAL A 175 -5.34 -7.95 -26.52
N ILE A 176 -4.56 -7.30 -25.67
CA ILE A 176 -4.95 -6.03 -25.03
C ILE A 176 -4.99 -4.90 -26.07
N GLU A 177 -4.10 -4.89 -27.07
CA GLU A 177 -4.19 -3.97 -28.22
C GLU A 177 -5.50 -4.17 -29.00
N ALA A 178 -5.92 -5.42 -29.26
CA ALA A 178 -7.21 -5.71 -29.88
C ALA A 178 -8.41 -5.28 -29.00
N VAL A 179 -8.32 -5.47 -27.68
CA VAL A 179 -9.30 -4.95 -26.72
C VAL A 179 -9.36 -3.42 -26.77
N ALA A 180 -8.21 -2.74 -26.85
CA ALA A 180 -8.16 -1.29 -26.98
C ALA A 180 -8.81 -0.81 -28.28
N THR A 181 -8.51 -1.43 -29.42
CA THR A 181 -9.12 -1.09 -30.72
C THR A 181 -10.63 -1.27 -30.70
N SER A 182 -11.12 -2.40 -30.19
CA SER A 182 -12.57 -2.69 -30.11
C SER A 182 -13.31 -1.77 -29.13
N LEU A 183 -12.69 -1.39 -28.00
CA LEU A 183 -13.23 -0.39 -27.07
C LEU A 183 -13.40 0.98 -27.74
N HIS A 184 -12.42 1.43 -28.53
CA HIS A 184 -12.51 2.70 -29.25
C HIS A 184 -13.48 2.66 -30.43
N ALA A 185 -13.63 1.49 -31.08
CA ALA A 185 -14.60 1.29 -32.16
C ALA A 185 -16.05 1.12 -31.68
N GLY A 186 -16.25 0.83 -30.39
CA GLY A 186 -17.57 0.48 -29.84
C GLY A 186 -18.06 -0.90 -30.30
N ASP A 187 -17.17 -1.78 -30.76
CA ASP A 187 -17.53 -3.13 -31.20
C ASP A 187 -17.61 -4.09 -30.01
N ARG A 188 -18.83 -4.29 -29.49
CA ARG A 188 -19.10 -5.18 -28.35
C ARG A 188 -18.69 -6.62 -28.63
N ILE A 189 -18.92 -7.14 -29.85
CA ILE A 189 -18.71 -8.55 -30.17
C ILE A 189 -17.21 -8.84 -30.25
N GLU A 190 -16.46 -8.00 -30.96
CA GLU A 190 -15.01 -8.12 -31.06
C GLU A 190 -14.33 -7.94 -29.71
N ARG A 191 -14.81 -6.98 -28.89
CA ARG A 191 -14.32 -6.77 -27.53
C ARG A 191 -14.53 -7.99 -26.65
N GLU A 192 -15.74 -8.55 -26.59
CA GLU A 192 -16.02 -9.77 -25.82
C GLU A 192 -15.18 -10.96 -26.28
N ALA A 193 -14.95 -11.10 -27.60
CA ALA A 193 -14.11 -12.15 -28.16
C ALA A 193 -12.63 -11.97 -27.81
N SER A 194 -12.14 -10.73 -27.76
CA SER A 194 -10.76 -10.40 -27.43
C SER A 194 -10.48 -10.55 -25.93
N VAL A 195 -11.39 -10.06 -25.07
CA VAL A 195 -11.24 -10.20 -23.60
C VAL A 195 -11.17 -11.67 -23.18
N LYS A 196 -11.94 -12.55 -23.83
CA LYS A 196 -11.91 -14.01 -23.57
C LYS A 196 -10.57 -14.68 -23.95
N GLN A 197 -9.72 -14.02 -24.74
CA GLN A 197 -8.41 -14.53 -25.12
C GLN A 197 -7.30 -14.13 -24.15
N ILE A 198 -7.57 -13.27 -23.16
CA ILE A 198 -6.59 -12.88 -22.14
C ILE A 198 -6.28 -14.10 -21.27
N VAL A 199 -5.00 -14.48 -21.23
CA VAL A 199 -4.49 -15.58 -20.41
C VAL A 199 -4.17 -15.10 -19.00
N ASP A 200 -4.46 -15.96 -18.03
CA ASP A 200 -4.16 -15.78 -16.60
C ASP A 200 -4.71 -14.48 -15.98
N LEU A 201 -5.87 -14.00 -16.46
CA LEU A 201 -6.54 -12.78 -15.97
C LEU A 201 -6.73 -12.79 -14.45
N GLU A 202 -7.23 -13.90 -13.90
CA GLU A 202 -7.48 -14.07 -12.46
C GLU A 202 -6.18 -14.01 -11.64
N THR A 203 -5.09 -14.57 -12.16
CA THR A 203 -3.77 -14.51 -11.54
C THR A 203 -3.23 -13.08 -11.56
N GLY A 204 -3.41 -12.36 -12.67
CA GLY A 204 -3.09 -10.94 -12.80
C GLY A 204 -3.82 -10.08 -11.76
N ILE A 205 -5.12 -10.30 -11.58
CA ILE A 205 -5.92 -9.62 -10.54
C ILE A 205 -5.36 -9.94 -9.14
N GLY A 206 -4.99 -11.20 -8.89
CA GLY A 206 -4.37 -11.62 -7.63
C GLY A 206 -3.07 -10.85 -7.31
N PHE A 207 -2.19 -10.67 -8.29
CA PHE A 207 -0.97 -9.86 -8.11
C PHE A 207 -1.29 -8.39 -7.78
N CYS A 208 -2.27 -7.79 -8.46
CA CYS A 208 -2.69 -6.42 -8.17
C CYS A 208 -3.30 -6.26 -6.78
N VAL A 209 -4.12 -7.22 -6.33
CA VAL A 209 -4.68 -7.23 -4.97
C VAL A 209 -3.56 -7.33 -3.93
N GLN A 210 -2.58 -8.21 -4.14
CA GLN A 210 -1.41 -8.33 -3.26
C GLN A 210 -0.57 -7.05 -3.22
N ALA A 211 -0.35 -6.39 -4.37
CA ALA A 211 0.36 -5.12 -4.42
C ALA A 211 -0.39 -4.03 -3.66
N GLY A 212 -1.73 -3.97 -3.81
CA GLY A 212 -2.60 -3.08 -3.06
C GLY A 212 -2.57 -3.33 -1.54
N LEU A 213 -2.38 -4.58 -1.10
CA LEU A 213 -2.20 -4.93 0.30
C LEU A 213 -0.85 -4.46 0.85
N ALA A 214 0.23 -4.65 0.08
CA ALA A 214 1.56 -4.16 0.45
C ALA A 214 1.57 -2.63 0.61
N LEU A 215 0.94 -1.90 -0.33
CA LEU A 215 0.74 -0.45 -0.24
C LEU A 215 -0.06 -0.04 0.99
N ALA A 216 -1.13 -0.79 1.31
CA ALA A 216 -1.93 -0.53 2.51
C ALA A 216 -1.12 -0.69 3.80
N PHE A 217 -0.25 -1.70 3.88
CA PHE A 217 0.60 -1.92 5.04
C PHE A 217 1.67 -0.83 5.16
N ASP A 218 2.31 -0.48 4.05
CA ASP A 218 3.33 0.58 4.04
C ASP A 218 2.76 1.92 4.50
N GLN A 219 1.55 2.27 4.05
CA GLN A 219 0.84 3.48 4.52
C GLN A 219 0.57 3.46 6.03
N LEU A 220 0.23 2.29 6.61
CA LEU A 220 0.05 2.16 8.06
C LEU A 220 1.38 2.28 8.82
N LEU A 221 2.47 1.74 8.25
CA LEU A 221 3.80 1.87 8.80
C LEU A 221 4.26 3.34 8.78
N ALA A 222 4.02 4.06 7.68
CA ALA A 222 4.30 5.48 7.55
C ALA A 222 3.46 6.34 8.51
N GLU A 223 2.17 6.02 8.68
CA GLU A 223 1.30 6.70 9.65
C GLU A 223 1.79 6.48 11.09
N ALA A 224 2.16 5.25 11.44
CA ALA A 224 2.75 4.95 12.75
C ALA A 224 4.07 5.69 12.95
N SER A 225 4.95 5.69 11.94
CA SER A 225 6.24 6.38 11.94
C SER A 225 6.09 7.89 12.13
N GLY A 226 5.16 8.51 11.39
CA GLY A 226 4.81 9.93 11.51
C GLY A 226 4.32 10.29 12.90
N ALA A 227 3.37 9.52 13.45
CA ALA A 227 2.85 9.76 14.80
C ALA A 227 3.94 9.67 15.89
N ILE A 228 4.87 8.71 15.78
CA ILE A 228 6.01 8.61 16.72
C ILE A 228 7.00 9.76 16.54
N LEU A 229 7.25 10.19 15.30
CA LEU A 229 8.14 11.31 15.04
C LEU A 229 7.54 12.63 15.55
N GLU A 230 6.23 12.83 15.40
CA GLU A 230 5.52 13.99 15.93
C GLU A 230 5.57 14.01 17.47
N GLU A 231 5.39 12.87 18.13
CA GLU A 231 5.50 12.73 19.59
C GLU A 231 6.93 13.00 20.09
N GLY A 232 7.94 12.42 19.41
CA GLY A 232 9.34 12.40 19.87
C GLY A 232 10.22 13.56 19.39
N ALA A 233 9.92 14.13 18.22
CA ALA A 233 10.70 15.19 17.57
C ALA A 233 9.81 16.11 16.70
N PRO A 234 8.86 16.86 17.32
CA PRO A 234 7.84 17.62 16.60
C PRO A 234 8.40 18.67 15.62
N LEU A 235 9.56 19.27 15.92
CA LEU A 235 10.21 20.23 15.02
C LEU A 235 10.73 19.56 13.73
N ILE A 236 11.17 18.30 13.79
CA ILE A 236 11.61 17.55 12.62
C ILE A 236 10.39 17.15 11.78
N HIS A 237 9.33 16.66 12.43
CA HIS A 237 8.07 16.34 11.75
C HIS A 237 7.50 17.57 11.02
N SER A 238 7.41 18.71 11.71
CA SER A 238 6.94 19.98 11.14
C SER A 238 7.83 20.48 10.00
N LEU A 239 9.15 20.30 10.09
CA LEU A 239 10.08 20.63 9.01
C LEU A 239 9.79 19.78 7.77
N LEU A 240 9.59 18.47 7.91
CA LEU A 240 9.30 17.58 6.78
C LEU A 240 7.94 17.91 6.12
N ASP A 241 6.88 18.04 6.92
CA ASP A 241 5.55 18.44 6.43
C ASP A 241 5.58 19.81 5.73
N GLY A 242 6.33 20.76 6.29
CA GLY A 242 6.53 22.07 5.70
C GLY A 242 7.32 22.04 4.38
N VAL A 243 8.43 21.31 4.34
CA VAL A 243 9.33 21.24 3.17
C VAL A 243 8.62 20.61 1.98
N VAL A 244 7.88 19.52 2.17
CA VAL A 244 7.16 18.80 1.10
C VAL A 244 6.23 19.71 0.32
N LYS A 245 5.52 20.61 1.00
CA LYS A 245 4.59 21.58 0.40
C LYS A 245 5.28 22.59 -0.54
N HIS A 246 6.61 22.69 -0.47
CA HIS A 246 7.41 23.64 -1.23
C HIS A 246 8.47 22.96 -2.12
N LEU A 247 8.51 21.62 -2.16
CA LEU A 247 9.38 20.90 -3.09
C LEU A 247 8.88 21.14 -4.52
N PRO A 248 9.76 21.47 -5.48
CA PRO A 248 9.32 21.68 -6.86
C PRO A 248 9.00 20.33 -7.51
N ASP A 249 7.85 20.26 -8.18
CA ASP A 249 7.38 19.05 -8.87
C ASP A 249 7.87 18.97 -10.33
N GLY A 250 9.06 19.52 -10.61
CA GLY A 250 9.66 19.50 -11.94
C GLY A 250 9.97 18.08 -12.41
N VAL A 251 9.84 17.83 -13.72
CA VAL A 251 10.21 16.56 -14.37
C VAL A 251 11.37 16.84 -15.34
N PRO A 252 12.55 16.22 -15.18
CA PRO A 252 12.89 15.18 -14.21
C PRO A 252 13.08 15.76 -12.81
N GLU A 253 12.74 14.98 -11.79
CA GLU A 253 12.94 15.38 -10.41
C GLU A 253 14.44 15.29 -10.07
N LYS A 254 14.97 16.32 -9.39
CA LYS A 254 16.36 16.28 -8.93
C LYS A 254 16.52 15.25 -7.82
N GLU A 255 17.67 14.60 -7.78
CA GLU A 255 17.98 13.54 -6.81
C GLU A 255 17.72 13.97 -5.36
N GLU A 256 18.09 15.19 -4.99
CA GLU A 256 17.93 15.71 -3.64
C GLU A 256 16.45 15.89 -3.26
N ILE A 257 15.62 16.30 -4.23
CA ILE A 257 14.17 16.49 -4.04
C ILE A 257 13.52 15.12 -3.86
N ARG A 258 13.86 14.18 -4.74
CA ARG A 258 13.38 12.80 -4.71
C ARG A 258 13.69 12.13 -3.37
N ARG A 259 14.92 12.30 -2.87
CA ARG A 259 15.32 11.81 -1.55
C ARG A 259 14.53 12.47 -0.42
N MET A 260 14.34 13.79 -0.46
CA MET A 260 13.53 14.50 0.53
C MET A 260 12.07 13.99 0.54
N ARG A 261 11.48 13.79 -0.65
CA ARG A 261 10.14 13.25 -0.81
C ARG A 261 10.03 11.82 -0.29
N THR A 262 11.07 11.01 -0.48
CA THR A 262 11.16 9.65 0.08
C THR A 262 11.18 9.70 1.61
N VAL A 263 12.00 10.57 2.23
CA VAL A 263 12.03 10.74 3.69
C VAL A 263 10.66 11.18 4.22
N ALA A 264 10.01 12.13 3.55
CA ALA A 264 8.66 12.55 3.88
C ALA A 264 7.61 11.43 3.78
N ASN A 265 7.71 10.57 2.75
CA ASN A 265 6.83 9.42 2.62
C ASN A 265 6.97 8.46 3.80
N THR A 266 8.19 8.21 4.31
CA THR A 266 8.40 7.29 5.45
C THR A 266 7.72 7.73 6.75
N VAL A 267 7.22 8.96 6.81
CA VAL A 267 6.50 9.54 7.95
C VAL A 267 5.08 10.00 7.59
N GLY A 268 4.59 9.64 6.39
CA GLY A 268 3.19 9.83 6.00
C GLY A 268 2.76 11.26 5.68
N VAL A 269 3.67 12.20 5.41
CA VAL A 269 3.34 13.63 5.17
C VAL A 269 3.19 14.01 3.69
N ASN A 270 3.16 13.05 2.76
CA ASN A 270 3.10 13.29 1.32
C ASN A 270 2.20 12.24 0.62
N ASN A 271 1.92 12.39 -0.70
CA ASN A 271 1.20 11.40 -1.50
C ASN A 271 2.01 10.08 -1.56
N HIS A 272 1.71 9.22 -0.59
CA HIS A 272 2.50 8.08 -0.22
C HIS A 272 2.60 7.03 -1.34
N ASP A 273 1.47 6.45 -1.74
CA ASP A 273 1.43 5.26 -2.60
C ASP A 273 2.04 5.51 -3.99
N SER A 274 1.72 6.64 -4.64
CA SER A 274 2.21 6.94 -5.99
C SER A 274 3.72 7.20 -6.03
N VAL A 275 4.25 7.95 -5.07
CA VAL A 275 5.67 8.23 -4.94
C VAL A 275 6.44 6.97 -4.54
N TRP A 276 5.85 6.11 -3.72
CA TRP A 276 6.44 4.84 -3.32
C TRP A 276 6.56 3.86 -4.50
N VAL A 277 5.47 3.67 -5.27
CA VAL A 277 5.50 2.82 -6.48
C VAL A 277 6.47 3.38 -7.52
N ARG A 278 6.52 4.71 -7.69
CA ARG A 278 7.50 5.37 -8.56
C ARG A 278 8.94 5.04 -8.16
N SER A 279 9.27 5.15 -6.87
CA SER A 279 10.61 4.81 -6.35
C SER A 279 11.01 3.38 -6.73
N ILE A 280 10.08 2.43 -6.58
CA ILE A 280 10.33 1.02 -6.92
C ILE A 280 10.60 0.87 -8.43
N LEU A 281 9.72 1.44 -9.28
CA LEU A 281 9.86 1.35 -10.74
C LEU A 281 11.14 2.01 -11.27
N GLU A 282 11.61 3.07 -10.63
CA GLU A 282 12.89 3.71 -10.96
C GLU A 282 14.08 2.83 -10.59
N GLU A 283 14.13 2.32 -9.35
CA GLU A 283 15.24 1.52 -8.83
C GLU A 283 15.48 0.25 -9.67
N VAL A 284 14.42 -0.35 -10.20
CA VAL A 284 14.49 -1.60 -10.98
C VAL A 284 14.46 -1.40 -12.49
N GLY A 285 14.25 -0.16 -12.96
CA GLY A 285 14.07 0.12 -14.38
C GLY A 285 12.75 -0.39 -14.98
N GLY A 286 11.73 -0.59 -14.14
CA GLY A 286 10.38 -1.01 -14.52
C GLY A 286 9.62 0.09 -15.28
N ALA A 287 8.53 -0.25 -15.97
CA ALA A 287 7.80 0.68 -16.86
C ALA A 287 8.63 1.24 -18.03
N SER A 288 9.64 0.50 -18.49
CA SER A 288 10.50 0.86 -19.62
C SER A 288 9.95 0.41 -20.98
N ASP A 289 9.00 -0.52 -20.99
CA ASP A 289 8.41 -1.10 -22.20
C ASP A 289 7.11 -0.41 -22.61
N GLY A 290 6.86 -0.31 -23.92
CA GLY A 290 5.65 0.33 -24.45
C GLY A 290 4.34 -0.34 -24.03
N SER A 291 4.37 -1.61 -23.59
CA SER A 291 3.20 -2.34 -23.08
C SER A 291 2.61 -1.69 -21.82
N TRP A 292 3.37 -0.88 -21.08
CA TRP A 292 2.84 -0.15 -19.91
C TRP A 292 1.77 0.89 -20.30
N GLY A 293 1.80 1.40 -21.53
CA GLY A 293 0.71 2.25 -22.07
C GLY A 293 -0.62 1.51 -22.21
N LEU A 294 -0.62 0.17 -22.13
CA LEU A 294 -1.81 -0.68 -22.18
C LEU A 294 -2.43 -0.95 -20.80
N LEU A 295 -1.81 -0.50 -19.71
CA LEU A 295 -2.31 -0.65 -18.34
C LEU A 295 -3.79 -0.29 -18.14
N PRO A 296 -4.30 0.88 -18.58
CA PRO A 296 -5.71 1.21 -18.37
C PRO A 296 -6.66 0.23 -19.04
N TYR A 297 -6.26 -0.38 -20.17
CA TYR A 297 -7.06 -1.38 -20.87
C TYR A 297 -7.03 -2.72 -20.15
N LEU A 298 -5.84 -3.18 -19.70
CA LEU A 298 -5.73 -4.38 -18.87
C LEU A 298 -6.60 -4.27 -17.62
N PHE A 299 -6.47 -3.17 -16.87
CA PHE A 299 -7.26 -2.96 -15.66
C PHE A 299 -8.76 -2.85 -15.95
N ALA A 300 -9.17 -2.27 -17.07
CA ALA A 300 -10.57 -2.26 -17.47
C ALA A 300 -11.11 -3.69 -17.72
N THR A 301 -10.28 -4.59 -18.28
CA THR A 301 -10.70 -5.98 -18.50
C THR A 301 -10.98 -6.76 -17.21
N PHE A 302 -10.43 -6.32 -16.06
CA PHE A 302 -10.72 -6.93 -14.75
C PHE A 302 -12.22 -6.86 -14.40
N MET A 303 -12.97 -5.92 -14.96
CA MET A 303 -14.42 -5.80 -14.75
C MET A 303 -15.21 -6.97 -15.35
N THR A 304 -14.58 -7.83 -16.15
CA THR A 304 -15.18 -9.05 -16.75
C THR A 304 -14.88 -10.33 -15.97
N SER A 305 -14.04 -10.26 -14.93
CA SER A 305 -13.62 -11.41 -14.14
C SER A 305 -14.76 -12.03 -13.34
N ASN A 306 -14.67 -13.33 -13.07
CA ASN A 306 -15.63 -14.02 -12.21
C ASN A 306 -15.40 -13.72 -10.72
N ILE A 307 -14.30 -13.07 -10.34
CA ILE A 307 -13.97 -12.74 -8.95
C ILE A 307 -15.10 -11.96 -8.27
N TRP A 308 -15.82 -11.12 -9.02
CA TRP A 308 -16.94 -10.31 -8.54
C TRP A 308 -18.08 -11.15 -7.97
N SER A 309 -18.32 -12.35 -8.52
CA SER A 309 -19.37 -13.27 -8.05
C SER A 309 -19.06 -13.91 -6.67
N THR A 310 -17.77 -13.98 -6.32
CA THR A 310 -17.31 -14.55 -5.03
C THR A 310 -17.05 -13.49 -3.97
N THR A 311 -17.23 -12.22 -4.34
CA THR A 311 -16.88 -11.08 -3.49
C THR A 311 -18.05 -10.74 -2.56
N ALA A 312 -17.80 -10.78 -1.25
CA ALA A 312 -18.78 -10.36 -0.24
C ALA A 312 -18.27 -9.12 0.50
N PHE A 313 -19.09 -8.06 0.53
CA PHE A 313 -18.80 -6.88 1.35
C PHE A 313 -19.18 -7.15 2.80
N ASN A 314 -18.31 -6.75 3.72
CA ASN A 314 -18.55 -6.82 5.15
C ASN A 314 -18.52 -5.40 5.75
N VAL A 315 -19.69 -4.97 6.23
CA VAL A 315 -19.93 -3.64 6.82
C VAL A 315 -19.04 -3.38 8.02
N ASP A 316 -18.81 -4.37 8.88
CA ASP A 316 -17.98 -4.23 10.09
C ASP A 316 -16.50 -3.98 9.75
N THR A 317 -16.08 -4.35 8.55
CA THR A 317 -14.72 -4.14 8.06
C THR A 317 -14.59 -2.99 7.06
N GLU A 318 -15.71 -2.46 6.55
CA GLU A 318 -15.75 -1.62 5.34
C GLU A 318 -14.88 -2.17 4.19
N GLY A 319 -14.88 -3.49 4.02
CA GLY A 319 -13.99 -4.20 3.11
C GLY A 319 -14.62 -5.45 2.53
N PHE A 320 -13.90 -6.09 1.62
CA PHE A 320 -14.35 -7.31 0.95
C PHE A 320 -13.60 -8.55 1.44
N SER A 321 -14.28 -9.69 1.39
CA SER A 321 -13.78 -11.01 1.83
C SER A 321 -12.50 -11.50 1.14
N ASN A 322 -12.13 -10.90 0.01
CA ASN A 322 -10.98 -11.26 -0.82
C ASN A 322 -10.02 -10.09 -1.06
N ASN A 323 -10.11 -9.02 -0.26
CA ASN A 323 -9.31 -7.79 -0.41
C ASN A 323 -9.45 -7.06 -1.76
N ILE A 324 -10.52 -7.29 -2.53
CA ILE A 324 -10.66 -6.63 -3.84
C ILE A 324 -10.74 -5.11 -3.74
N HIS A 325 -11.07 -4.53 -2.57
CA HIS A 325 -10.96 -3.07 -2.34
C HIS A 325 -9.53 -2.56 -2.46
N CYS A 326 -8.51 -3.38 -2.19
CA CYS A 326 -7.10 -3.04 -2.37
C CYS A 326 -6.73 -2.87 -3.86
N LEU A 327 -7.52 -3.42 -4.78
CA LEU A 327 -7.32 -3.24 -6.22
C LEU A 327 -7.38 -1.76 -6.61
N ALA A 328 -8.29 -0.97 -6.02
CA ALA A 328 -8.39 0.47 -6.28
C ALA A 328 -7.07 1.19 -5.96
N ARG A 329 -6.47 0.88 -4.81
CA ARG A 329 -5.18 1.43 -4.39
C ARG A 329 -4.06 1.04 -5.34
N CYS A 330 -3.99 -0.24 -5.73
CA CYS A 330 -3.00 -0.72 -6.70
C CYS A 330 -3.14 0.00 -8.05
N ILE A 331 -4.35 0.07 -8.61
CA ILE A 331 -4.60 0.68 -9.92
C ILE A 331 -4.15 2.15 -9.94
N SER A 332 -4.58 2.92 -8.94
CA SER A 332 -4.18 4.32 -8.76
C SER A 332 -2.67 4.48 -8.69
N ALA A 333 -2.01 3.76 -7.80
CA ALA A 333 -0.58 3.91 -7.54
C ALA A 333 0.28 3.44 -8.72
N VAL A 334 -0.09 2.33 -9.37
CA VAL A 334 0.64 1.77 -10.52
C VAL A 334 0.49 2.63 -11.76
N ILE A 335 -0.71 3.14 -12.07
CA ILE A 335 -0.88 4.09 -13.17
C ILE A 335 -0.06 5.35 -12.91
N ALA A 336 -0.18 5.96 -11.73
CA ALA A 336 0.53 7.20 -11.42
C ALA A 336 2.05 7.02 -11.43
N GLY A 337 2.57 5.96 -10.80
CA GLY A 337 4.00 5.69 -10.74
C GLY A 337 4.60 5.35 -12.10
N SER A 338 3.90 4.55 -12.91
CA SER A 338 4.39 4.19 -14.26
C SER A 338 4.35 5.35 -15.24
N GLU A 339 3.29 6.18 -15.22
CA GLU A 339 3.19 7.38 -16.04
C GLU A 339 4.28 8.39 -15.70
N PHE A 340 4.57 8.57 -14.41
CA PHE A 340 5.66 9.44 -13.99
C PHE A 340 7.02 8.91 -14.47
N ALA A 341 7.31 7.63 -14.22
CA ALA A 341 8.56 6.99 -14.65
C ALA A 341 8.75 7.06 -16.18
N ARG A 342 7.66 6.92 -16.95
CA ARG A 342 7.65 7.09 -18.41
C ARG A 342 8.03 8.50 -18.82
N LEU A 343 7.43 9.53 -18.20
CA LEU A 343 7.69 10.94 -18.52
C LEU A 343 9.13 11.36 -18.19
N GLU A 344 9.69 10.87 -17.08
CA GLU A 344 11.09 11.14 -16.75
C GLU A 344 12.05 10.55 -17.77
N ARG A 345 11.83 9.30 -18.20
CA ARG A 345 12.65 8.65 -19.22
C ARG A 345 12.55 9.36 -20.56
N GLU A 346 11.35 9.78 -20.95
CA GLU A 346 11.15 10.54 -22.18
C GLU A 346 11.91 11.87 -22.13
N HIS A 347 11.89 12.57 -20.99
CA HIS A 347 12.65 13.79 -20.80
C HIS A 347 14.17 13.54 -20.86
N GLN A 348 14.67 12.51 -20.18
CA GLN A 348 16.08 12.11 -20.24
C GLN A 348 16.52 11.77 -21.67
N HIS A 349 15.67 11.06 -22.43
CA HIS A 349 15.93 10.74 -23.83
C HIS A 349 15.95 12.01 -24.69
N ARG A 350 14.99 12.93 -24.52
CA ARG A 350 14.96 14.22 -25.21
C ARG A 350 16.20 15.05 -24.92
N GLN A 351 16.62 15.15 -23.66
CA GLN A 351 17.86 15.85 -23.28
C GLN A 351 19.11 15.25 -23.94
N SER A 352 19.19 13.92 -24.04
CA SER A 352 20.32 13.23 -24.68
C SER A 352 20.44 13.53 -26.18
N LEU A 353 19.30 13.81 -26.85
CA LEU A 353 19.25 14.18 -28.27
C LEU A 353 19.54 15.67 -28.49
N THR A 354 19.14 16.53 -27.55
CA THR A 354 19.35 17.98 -27.59
C THR A 354 20.69 18.39 -27.00
N ASN A 355 21.80 17.82 -27.50
CA ASN A 355 23.12 18.38 -27.23
C ASN A 355 23.29 19.71 -28.00
N GLY A 356 22.96 20.85 -27.38
CA GLY A 356 23.66 22.11 -27.70
C GLY A 356 22.87 23.36 -28.13
N HIS A 357 21.53 23.41 -28.09
CA HIS A 357 20.81 24.68 -28.37
C HIS A 357 20.20 25.30 -27.12
N ALA A 358 20.98 26.20 -26.52
CA ALA A 358 20.58 27.11 -25.46
C ALA A 358 19.68 28.22 -26.00
N SER A 359 18.37 27.98 -26.13
CA SER A 359 17.37 29.04 -26.27
C SER A 359 15.95 28.50 -26.15
N ASP A 360 15.39 28.48 -24.94
CA ASP A 360 14.17 29.26 -24.65
C ASP A 360 13.94 29.34 -23.15
N ARG A 361 13.83 30.58 -22.62
CA ARG A 361 13.67 30.90 -21.20
C ARG A 361 12.18 30.98 -20.83
N MET A 362 11.48 29.84 -20.91
CA MET A 362 10.19 29.65 -20.24
C MET A 362 10.39 28.60 -19.14
N ASP A 363 9.83 28.82 -17.94
CA ASP A 363 10.01 27.93 -16.77
C ASP A 363 9.66 26.46 -17.14
N PRO A 364 10.66 25.62 -17.42
CA PRO A 364 10.41 24.26 -17.93
C PRO A 364 9.76 23.40 -16.84
N GLU A 365 10.03 23.74 -15.58
CA GLU A 365 9.58 22.99 -14.41
C GLU A 365 8.05 23.06 -14.24
N LEU A 366 7.43 24.24 -14.41
CA LEU A 366 5.98 24.42 -14.21
C LEU A 366 5.17 23.77 -15.35
N SER A 367 5.63 23.92 -16.59
CA SER A 367 4.97 23.31 -17.76
C SER A 367 5.05 21.78 -17.74
N SER A 368 6.18 21.22 -17.30
CA SER A 368 6.35 19.78 -17.21
C SER A 368 5.54 19.15 -16.09
N HIS A 369 5.39 19.82 -14.95
CA HIS A 369 4.53 19.35 -13.86
C HIS A 369 3.06 19.25 -14.28
N MET A 370 2.52 20.34 -14.85
CA MET A 370 1.14 20.36 -15.32
C MET A 370 0.89 19.26 -16.36
N SER A 371 1.90 18.94 -17.17
CA SER A 371 1.84 17.81 -18.11
C SER A 371 1.79 16.45 -17.43
N ALA A 372 2.56 16.23 -16.36
CA ALA A 372 2.60 14.95 -15.66
C ALA A 372 1.31 14.65 -14.90
N GLU A 373 0.83 15.61 -14.11
CA GLU A 373 -0.44 15.49 -13.40
C GLU A 373 -1.62 15.32 -14.37
N ALA A 374 -1.64 16.08 -15.48
CA ALA A 374 -2.65 15.94 -16.51
C ALA A 374 -2.59 14.58 -17.22
N SER A 375 -1.39 14.03 -17.48
CA SER A 375 -1.21 12.69 -18.06
C SER A 375 -1.78 11.62 -17.13
N ILE A 376 -1.42 11.67 -15.84
CA ILE A 376 -1.90 10.72 -14.83
C ILE A 376 -3.43 10.79 -14.73
N LYS A 377 -4.00 11.99 -14.59
CA LYS A 377 -5.45 12.20 -14.55
C LYS A 377 -6.12 11.67 -15.82
N SER A 378 -5.57 11.97 -17.00
CA SER A 378 -6.10 11.50 -18.28
C SER A 378 -6.12 9.97 -18.38
N THR A 379 -5.03 9.30 -17.97
CA THR A 379 -4.94 7.83 -17.98
C THR A 379 -5.91 7.18 -17.00
N LEU A 380 -6.09 7.76 -15.81
CA LEU A 380 -7.08 7.28 -14.84
C LEU A 380 -8.51 7.50 -15.33
N GLN A 381 -8.80 8.64 -15.95
CA GLN A 381 -10.08 8.90 -16.58
C GLN A 381 -10.37 7.91 -17.72
N LEU A 382 -9.36 7.59 -18.52
CA LEU A 382 -9.45 6.55 -19.55
C LEU A 382 -9.81 5.21 -18.91
N PHE A 383 -9.09 4.76 -17.88
CA PHE A 383 -9.43 3.53 -17.16
C PHE A 383 -10.89 3.52 -16.65
N VAL A 384 -11.34 4.60 -16.00
CA VAL A 384 -12.71 4.70 -15.46
C VAL A 384 -13.75 4.62 -16.58
N LYS A 385 -13.52 5.33 -17.69
CA LYS A 385 -14.41 5.31 -18.86
C LYS A 385 -14.50 3.92 -19.47
N LEU A 386 -13.37 3.29 -19.78
CA LEU A 386 -13.32 1.95 -20.38
C LEU A 386 -13.98 0.91 -19.48
N SER A 387 -13.76 1.00 -18.16
CA SER A 387 -14.40 0.12 -17.18
C SER A 387 -15.91 0.30 -17.16
N ALA A 388 -16.40 1.54 -17.19
CA ALA A 388 -17.83 1.83 -17.24
C ALA A 388 -18.47 1.27 -18.51
N ASP A 389 -17.83 1.42 -19.67
CA ASP A 389 -18.30 0.88 -20.95
C ASP A 389 -18.40 -0.66 -20.89
N ILE A 390 -17.37 -1.33 -20.35
CA ILE A 390 -17.38 -2.79 -20.16
C ILE A 390 -18.52 -3.22 -19.24
N ILE A 391 -18.69 -2.56 -18.09
CA ILE A 391 -19.74 -2.90 -17.10
C ILE A 391 -21.14 -2.71 -17.70
N GLN A 392 -21.38 -1.59 -18.39
CA GLN A 392 -22.68 -1.31 -19.00
C GLN A 392 -23.11 -2.38 -19.99
N ASP A 393 -22.17 -2.86 -20.81
CA ASP A 393 -22.47 -3.86 -21.83
C ASP A 393 -22.62 -5.27 -21.26
N SER A 394 -21.68 -5.70 -20.40
CA SER A 394 -21.60 -7.08 -19.92
C SER A 394 -22.63 -7.44 -18.84
N TRP A 395 -23.17 -6.45 -18.11
CA TRP A 395 -24.10 -6.70 -17.01
C TRP A 395 -25.58 -6.59 -17.41
N SER A 396 -25.86 -6.43 -18.71
CA SER A 396 -27.17 -6.03 -19.21
C SER A 396 -28.21 -7.16 -19.37
N GLU A 397 -27.83 -8.44 -19.33
CA GLU A 397 -28.75 -9.55 -19.69
C GLU A 397 -29.07 -10.58 -18.57
N THR A 398 -28.29 -10.67 -17.48
CA THR A 398 -28.53 -11.68 -16.42
C THR A 398 -28.27 -11.24 -14.97
N HIS A 399 -27.48 -10.19 -14.73
CA HIS A 399 -26.97 -9.83 -13.40
C HIS A 399 -27.59 -8.57 -12.77
N ARG A 400 -28.66 -8.00 -13.35
CA ARG A 400 -29.26 -6.72 -12.88
C ARG A 400 -29.91 -6.79 -11.48
N SER A 401 -29.97 -7.96 -10.83
CA SER A 401 -30.73 -8.16 -9.59
C SER A 401 -29.90 -8.49 -8.35
N SER A 402 -28.57 -8.52 -8.42
CA SER A 402 -27.72 -8.87 -7.27
C SER A 402 -26.73 -7.75 -6.94
N LEU A 403 -26.31 -7.72 -5.66
CA LEU A 403 -25.26 -6.85 -5.10
C LEU A 403 -23.98 -6.78 -5.96
N GLU A 404 -23.77 -7.78 -6.83
CA GLU A 404 -22.66 -7.92 -7.77
C GLU A 404 -22.44 -6.63 -8.58
N THR A 405 -23.51 -5.94 -9.01
CA THR A 405 -23.41 -4.69 -9.82
C THR A 405 -22.77 -3.52 -9.09
N HIS A 406 -22.77 -3.52 -7.75
CA HIS A 406 -22.35 -2.36 -6.95
C HIS A 406 -20.85 -2.38 -6.64
N VAL A 407 -20.22 -3.55 -6.69
CA VAL A 407 -18.83 -3.72 -6.25
C VAL A 407 -17.83 -3.08 -7.22
N PRO A 408 -17.87 -3.36 -8.54
CA PRO A 408 -17.00 -2.67 -9.50
C PRO A 408 -17.16 -1.15 -9.45
N TYR A 409 -18.41 -0.68 -9.27
CA TYR A 409 -18.71 0.75 -9.15
C TYR A 409 -18.07 1.38 -7.91
N ALA A 410 -18.01 0.69 -6.77
CA ALA A 410 -17.34 1.18 -5.58
C ALA A 410 -15.83 1.39 -5.81
N ILE A 411 -15.19 0.50 -6.58
CA ILE A 411 -13.78 0.63 -6.97
C ILE A 411 -13.59 1.83 -7.89
N LEU A 412 -14.42 1.96 -8.93
CA LEU A 412 -14.35 3.10 -9.85
C LEU A 412 -14.55 4.44 -9.11
N ARG A 413 -15.50 4.48 -8.17
CA ARG A 413 -15.73 5.66 -7.33
C ARG A 413 -14.53 5.96 -6.44
N SER A 414 -13.89 4.94 -5.86
CA SER A 414 -12.69 5.11 -5.04
C SER A 414 -11.54 5.71 -5.84
N VAL A 415 -11.24 5.14 -7.03
CA VAL A 415 -10.19 5.64 -7.93
C VAL A 415 -10.49 7.07 -8.38
N TYR A 416 -11.73 7.35 -8.81
CA TYR A 416 -12.13 8.69 -9.24
C TYR A 416 -12.01 9.71 -8.10
N SER A 417 -12.50 9.37 -6.91
CA SER A 417 -12.45 10.27 -5.75
C SER A 417 -11.02 10.63 -5.35
N GLN A 418 -10.08 9.69 -5.45
CA GLN A 418 -8.68 9.94 -5.06
C GLN A 418 -8.00 11.03 -5.88
N TYR A 419 -8.35 11.19 -7.16
CA TYR A 419 -7.68 12.14 -8.06
C TYR A 419 -8.50 13.39 -8.40
N TYR A 420 -9.82 13.33 -8.21
CA TYR A 420 -10.72 14.41 -8.62
C TYR A 420 -11.45 15.09 -7.46
N ALA A 421 -11.31 14.64 -6.20
CA ALA A 421 -12.01 15.26 -5.06
C ALA A 421 -11.71 16.77 -4.90
N ASP A 422 -10.49 17.20 -5.22
CA ASP A 422 -10.09 18.61 -5.12
C ASP A 422 -10.35 19.42 -6.41
N THR A 423 -10.88 18.79 -7.47
CA THR A 423 -11.15 19.48 -8.74
C THR A 423 -12.60 19.96 -8.74
N GLN A 424 -12.83 21.25 -8.51
CA GLN A 424 -14.16 21.89 -8.44
C GLN A 424 -14.99 21.84 -9.75
N SER A 425 -14.68 21.00 -10.74
CA SER A 425 -15.25 21.15 -12.09
C SER A 425 -15.31 19.86 -12.92
N THR A 426 -15.92 18.78 -12.42
CA THR A 426 -16.50 17.73 -13.29
C THR A 426 -17.57 16.96 -12.53
N PRO A 427 -18.87 17.11 -12.84
CA PRO A 427 -19.91 16.34 -12.18
C PRO A 427 -19.72 14.85 -12.49
N LEU A 428 -19.99 14.00 -11.50
CA LEU A 428 -20.08 12.53 -11.57
C LEU A 428 -21.17 12.01 -12.56
N ALA A 429 -21.48 12.77 -13.61
CA ALA A 429 -22.49 12.45 -14.60
C ALA A 429 -22.14 11.17 -15.38
N ILE A 430 -20.85 10.86 -15.56
CA ILE A 430 -20.38 9.62 -16.23
C ILE A 430 -20.79 8.37 -15.44
N LEU A 431 -20.88 8.48 -14.12
CA LEU A 431 -21.23 7.36 -13.24
C LEU A 431 -22.74 7.33 -12.90
N ASN A 432 -23.43 8.48 -12.97
CA ASN A 432 -24.85 8.59 -12.64
C ASN A 432 -25.81 8.32 -13.82
N THR A 433 -25.32 8.27 -15.05
CA THR A 433 -26.17 8.00 -16.22
C THR A 433 -26.21 6.50 -16.52
N SER A 434 -27.08 5.73 -15.84
CA SER A 434 -27.73 4.49 -16.36
C SER A 434 -28.54 3.63 -15.35
N LEU A 435 -28.61 3.94 -14.06
CA LEU A 435 -29.23 3.02 -13.06
C LEU A 435 -30.55 3.47 -12.43
N ILE A 436 -31.21 4.53 -12.92
CA ILE A 436 -32.53 4.94 -12.46
C ILE A 436 -33.41 5.30 -13.66
N THR A 437 -33.98 4.32 -14.35
CA THR A 437 -35.28 4.42 -15.07
C THR A 437 -35.59 3.12 -15.83
N PRO A 438 -36.67 2.39 -15.48
CA PRO A 438 -37.21 1.33 -16.32
C PRO A 438 -38.09 1.96 -17.42
N HIS A 439 -37.61 1.99 -18.66
CA HIS A 439 -38.47 2.32 -19.81
C HIS A 439 -38.89 1.03 -20.53
N PRO A 440 -40.20 0.70 -20.60
CA PRO A 440 -40.68 -0.36 -21.46
C PRO A 440 -40.71 0.16 -22.91
N ARG A 441 -39.97 -0.51 -23.80
CA ARG A 441 -40.07 -0.30 -25.24
C ARG A 441 -41.19 -1.19 -25.78
N GLY A 442 -42.27 -0.58 -26.27
CA GLY A 442 -43.35 -1.27 -26.98
C GLY A 442 -44.08 -0.34 -27.95
N GLY A 443 -43.92 -0.63 -29.25
CA GLY A 443 -44.98 -0.55 -30.28
C GLY A 443 -45.53 0.81 -30.74
N ASP A 444 -45.14 1.18 -31.97
CA ASP A 444 -45.96 1.76 -33.04
C ASP A 444 -46.62 3.16 -32.94
N SER A 445 -46.01 4.06 -33.74
CA SER A 445 -46.58 5.06 -34.68
C SER A 445 -47.28 6.35 -34.19
N PRO A 446 -47.10 7.51 -34.89
CA PRO A 446 -47.35 8.84 -34.33
C PRO A 446 -48.52 9.61 -34.99
N GLN A 447 -49.39 10.26 -34.19
CA GLN A 447 -50.26 11.36 -34.68
C GLN A 447 -50.56 12.44 -33.60
N TYR A 448 -49.88 13.58 -33.77
CA TYR A 448 -50.36 14.97 -33.85
C TYR A 448 -51.47 15.60 -32.95
N TYR A 449 -51.09 16.80 -32.45
CA TYR A 449 -51.82 18.06 -32.20
C TYR A 449 -52.49 18.41 -30.84
N GLY A 450 -52.07 19.58 -30.30
CA GLY A 450 -52.89 20.56 -29.54
C GLY A 450 -52.42 20.88 -28.11
N HIS A 451 -51.61 21.92 -27.85
CA HIS A 451 -51.99 23.27 -27.31
C HIS A 451 -52.77 23.20 -25.95
N GLU A 452 -52.52 23.95 -24.87
CA GLU A 452 -51.78 25.21 -24.63
C GLU A 452 -51.64 25.46 -23.10
N SER A 453 -50.69 26.34 -22.76
CA SER A 453 -50.30 27.03 -21.51
C SER A 453 -51.22 27.14 -20.28
N GLY A 454 -50.57 27.24 -19.10
CA GLY A 454 -51.08 28.03 -17.97
C GLY A 454 -50.18 28.15 -16.72
N TYR A 455 -49.35 29.20 -16.71
CA TYR A 455 -48.97 30.12 -15.60
C TYR A 455 -48.19 29.68 -14.33
N PHE A 456 -47.29 30.61 -13.96
CA PHE A 456 -46.27 30.65 -12.91
C PHE A 456 -46.62 31.79 -11.92
N GLU A 457 -46.36 31.63 -10.62
CA GLU A 457 -46.07 32.67 -9.59
C GLU A 457 -45.89 31.91 -8.25
N GLY A 458 -44.98 32.17 -7.31
CA GLY A 458 -43.99 33.23 -7.08
C GLY A 458 -43.81 33.42 -5.55
N SER A 459 -42.57 33.67 -5.10
CA SER A 459 -42.14 34.18 -3.75
C SER A 459 -41.89 33.13 -2.64
N SER A 460 -40.64 32.87 -2.21
CA SER A 460 -39.73 33.65 -1.31
C SER A 460 -40.26 33.72 0.15
N SER A 461 -39.53 33.51 1.25
CA SER A 461 -38.16 33.89 1.64
C SER A 461 -37.83 33.33 3.06
N HIS A 462 -36.53 33.37 3.44
CA HIS A 462 -35.95 33.41 4.81
C HIS A 462 -35.99 32.15 5.71
N SER A 463 -34.99 31.83 6.56
CA SER A 463 -33.54 32.05 6.66
C SER A 463 -33.04 31.32 7.95
N GLN A 464 -31.73 31.08 8.01
CA GLN A 464 -30.89 31.08 9.22
C GLN A 464 -30.52 29.75 9.92
N GLU A 465 -29.20 29.52 9.92
CA GLU A 465 -28.40 28.54 10.65
C GLU A 465 -28.42 28.74 12.17
N HIS A 466 -28.25 27.67 12.96
CA HIS A 466 -27.64 27.74 14.30
C HIS A 466 -27.04 26.38 14.72
N LEU A 467 -25.74 26.42 15.05
CA LEU A 467 -24.93 25.44 15.78
C LEU A 467 -25.46 25.19 17.20
N TYR A 468 -25.30 23.96 17.73
CA TYR A 468 -24.98 23.72 19.16
C TYR A 468 -24.24 22.39 19.37
N GLU A 469 -23.09 22.52 20.03
CA GLU A 469 -22.23 21.50 20.64
C GLU A 469 -22.72 21.24 22.08
N ALA A 470 -22.63 19.99 22.57
CA ALA A 470 -22.85 19.68 23.99
C ALA A 470 -22.06 18.43 24.43
N ASP A 471 -20.98 18.67 25.16
CA ASP A 471 -20.38 17.76 26.15
C ASP A 471 -21.39 17.45 27.27
N ILE A 472 -21.29 16.24 27.87
CA ILE A 472 -21.49 15.95 29.32
C ILE A 472 -21.23 14.45 29.57
N GLY A 473 -20.38 14.16 30.58
CA GLY A 473 -20.82 13.24 31.65
C GLY A 473 -20.09 11.90 31.83
N SER A 474 -18.99 11.97 32.58
CA SER A 474 -18.36 10.87 33.32
C SER A 474 -19.35 9.99 34.12
N LEU A 475 -19.21 8.66 34.03
CA LEU A 475 -19.76 7.69 34.98
C LEU A 475 -18.73 6.62 35.35
N ARG A 476 -18.65 6.41 36.66
CA ARG A 476 -17.61 5.72 37.43
C ARG A 476 -17.77 4.20 37.48
N SER A 477 -16.63 3.52 37.58
CA SER A 477 -16.31 2.45 38.54
C SER A 477 -17.25 1.25 38.70
N MET A 478 -16.79 0.06 38.29
CA MET A 478 -16.83 -1.13 39.15
C MET A 478 -15.62 -2.04 38.90
N ASP A 479 -14.79 -2.17 39.92
CA ASP A 479 -13.81 -3.24 40.14
C ASP A 479 -14.46 -4.61 40.03
N ASN A 480 -13.77 -5.57 39.41
CA ASN A 480 -13.89 -6.96 39.83
C ASN A 480 -12.54 -7.69 39.68
N LYS A 481 -11.92 -7.90 40.84
CA LYS A 481 -10.84 -8.85 41.09
C LYS A 481 -11.32 -10.28 40.81
N GLN A 482 -10.63 -11.01 39.95
CA GLN A 482 -10.55 -12.46 40.08
C GLN A 482 -9.11 -12.94 39.94
N ARG A 483 -8.63 -13.41 41.09
CA ARG A 483 -7.37 -14.08 41.38
C ARG A 483 -7.60 -15.56 41.11
N ASN A 484 -6.77 -16.18 40.27
CA ASN A 484 -6.60 -17.63 40.26
C ASN A 484 -5.11 -17.95 40.15
N ASP A 485 -4.55 -18.31 41.31
CA ASP A 485 -3.30 -19.04 41.46
C ASP A 485 -3.50 -20.47 40.94
N TYR A 486 -2.67 -20.93 39.99
CA TYR A 486 -2.39 -22.36 39.85
C TYR A 486 -0.90 -22.60 39.61
N SER A 487 -0.37 -23.41 40.51
CA SER A 487 1.03 -23.79 40.67
C SER A 487 1.46 -24.87 39.68
N ALA A 488 2.76 -24.81 39.37
CA ALA A 488 3.69 -25.93 39.20
C ALA A 488 3.37 -27.03 38.16
N SER A 489 4.25 -27.15 37.16
CA SER A 489 5.05 -28.38 37.00
C SER A 489 6.26 -28.16 36.09
N ARG A 490 7.43 -28.49 36.65
CA ARG A 490 8.72 -28.66 35.97
C ARG A 490 8.64 -29.82 34.97
N SER A 491 9.22 -29.66 33.79
CA SER A 491 9.99 -30.74 33.17
C SER A 491 11.30 -30.19 32.59
N ARG A 492 12.40 -30.78 33.05
CA ARG A 492 13.76 -30.61 32.52
C ARG A 492 13.92 -31.63 31.40
N VAL A 493 14.38 -31.21 30.22
CA VAL A 493 15.13 -32.08 29.31
C VAL A 493 16.38 -31.33 28.86
N LYS A 494 17.54 -31.95 29.08
CA LYS A 494 18.86 -31.59 28.57
C LYS A 494 19.11 -32.39 27.28
N SER A 495 19.57 -31.74 26.22
CA SER A 495 20.42 -32.30 25.14
C SER A 495 21.21 -31.13 24.56
N VAL A 496 22.49 -30.95 24.88
CA VAL A 496 23.70 -31.55 24.26
C VAL A 496 23.85 -31.20 22.77
N GLU A 497 24.73 -30.23 22.54
CA GLU A 497 25.72 -30.00 21.46
C GLU A 497 25.48 -30.52 20.03
N GLY A 498 25.65 -29.61 19.07
CA GLY A 498 25.87 -29.92 17.66
C GLY A 498 25.90 -28.66 16.79
N SER A 499 27.06 -28.02 16.66
CA SER A 499 27.31 -26.92 15.72
C SER A 499 27.37 -27.42 14.28
N THR A 500 26.59 -26.84 13.37
CA THR A 500 26.97 -26.67 11.95
C THR A 500 26.21 -25.49 11.34
N SER A 501 27.00 -24.57 10.79
CA SER A 501 26.64 -23.47 9.89
C SER A 501 25.83 -23.93 8.67
N GLY A 502 24.78 -23.20 8.32
CA GLY A 502 24.04 -23.34 7.07
C GLY A 502 23.33 -22.04 6.70
N SER A 503 23.85 -21.36 5.69
CA SER A 503 23.23 -20.21 5.03
C SER A 503 21.93 -20.67 4.33
N THR A 504 20.82 -20.00 4.61
CA THR A 504 19.55 -20.20 3.91
C THR A 504 19.28 -18.96 3.06
N GLY A 505 19.41 -19.12 1.74
CA GLY A 505 18.99 -18.13 0.74
C GLY A 505 17.46 -17.98 0.70
N PRO A 506 16.93 -16.98 -0.02
CA PRO A 506 15.52 -16.64 0.01
C PRO A 506 14.67 -17.78 -0.57
N SER A 507 13.65 -18.16 0.18
CA SER A 507 12.65 -19.16 -0.15
C SER A 507 11.99 -18.88 -1.52
N PRO A 508 11.85 -19.89 -2.39
CA PRO A 508 11.29 -19.69 -3.72
C PRO A 508 9.76 -19.56 -3.66
N LEU A 509 9.22 -18.59 -4.41
CA LEU A 509 7.82 -18.54 -4.80
C LEU A 509 7.38 -19.89 -5.41
N PRO A 510 6.08 -20.26 -5.36
CA PRO A 510 5.60 -21.51 -5.93
C PRO A 510 6.00 -21.60 -7.41
N ARG A 511 6.91 -22.53 -7.74
CA ARG A 511 7.30 -22.83 -9.13
C ARG A 511 6.12 -23.48 -9.85
N PHE A 512 5.45 -22.71 -10.70
CA PHE A 512 4.64 -23.28 -11.77
C PHE A 512 5.53 -23.60 -12.97
N ALA A 513 5.45 -24.85 -13.41
CA ALA A 513 6.23 -25.38 -14.51
C ALA A 513 5.74 -24.78 -15.83
N VAL A 514 6.53 -23.91 -16.46
CA VAL A 514 6.41 -23.64 -17.90
C VAL A 514 7.44 -24.50 -18.62
N SER A 515 6.92 -25.34 -19.51
CA SER A 515 7.65 -26.31 -20.31
C SER A 515 8.73 -25.67 -21.16
N ARG A 516 9.85 -26.40 -21.23
CA ARG A 516 11.07 -26.09 -21.98
C ARG A 516 10.83 -26.14 -23.49
N SER A 517 11.22 -25.06 -24.18
CA SER A 517 11.86 -25.13 -25.49
C SER A 517 12.56 -23.80 -25.78
N GLY A 518 13.89 -23.77 -25.62
CA GLY A 518 14.77 -22.77 -26.27
C GLY A 518 14.88 -23.06 -27.78
N PRO A 519 15.82 -22.44 -28.56
CA PRO A 519 17.21 -22.24 -28.13
C PRO A 519 18.02 -21.04 -28.73
N LEU A 520 19.19 -20.79 -28.11
CA LEU A 520 20.51 -20.47 -28.70
C LEU A 520 20.75 -19.18 -29.54
N ALA A 521 21.75 -18.40 -29.09
CA ALA A 521 23.01 -18.01 -29.81
C ALA A 521 23.38 -16.53 -29.54
N TYR A 522 24.31 -16.25 -28.62
CA TYR A 522 25.76 -16.00 -28.85
C TYR A 522 26.10 -14.76 -29.69
N LYS A 523 26.47 -13.67 -28.99
CA LYS A 523 27.77 -13.01 -29.15
C LYS A 523 28.17 -12.32 -27.85
#